data_AF-A0A1G1VZW3-F1
#
_entry.id   AF-A0A1G1VZW3-F1
#
_cell.length_a   1.000
_cell.length_b   1.000
_cell.length_c   1.000
_cell.angle_alpha   90.00
_cell.angle_beta   90.00
_cell.angle_gamma   90.00
#
_symmetry.space_group_name_H-M   'P 1'
#
loop_
_entity.id
_entity.type
_entity.pdbx_description
1 polymer ?
#
loop_
_entity_poly.entity_id
_entity_poly.type
_entity_poly.pdbx_seq_one_letter_code
_entity_poly.pdbx_strand_id
1 'polypeptide(L)'
;MSKFAKTLIGFVTITVVLSLFTAGGALILILASIVCTAGVSLVIWIPLSYGVGSLIVGLLQGQRIIVQEAKVETAGPGTGPKMPITNEEVALTNYVKQARACGMPASEIAANLKEKGWSEELRMKVLSESFEY
;
A
#
# COMPACT_ATOMS: atom_id res chain seq x y z
N MET A 1 4.61 10.04 -17.08
CA MET A 1 5.20 11.39 -16.97
C MET A 1 4.71 12.40 -18.04
N SER A 2 4.27 11.99 -19.23
CA SER A 2 3.92 12.93 -20.33
C SER A 2 2.64 13.77 -20.14
N LYS A 3 1.68 13.31 -19.32
CA LYS A 3 0.40 14.03 -19.12
C LYS A 3 0.57 15.31 -18.29
N PHE A 4 1.37 15.25 -17.22
CA PHE A 4 1.63 16.40 -16.36
C PHE A 4 2.41 17.51 -17.08
N ALA A 5 3.42 17.16 -17.88
CA ALA A 5 4.15 18.15 -18.68
C ALA A 5 3.24 18.88 -19.67
N LYS A 6 2.30 18.16 -20.31
CA LYS A 6 1.30 18.77 -21.22
C LYS A 6 0.35 19.71 -20.49
N THR A 7 -0.10 19.34 -19.28
CA THR A 7 -0.97 20.20 -18.46
C THR A 7 -0.24 21.47 -17.99
N LEU A 8 1.04 21.35 -17.63
CA LEU A 8 1.86 22.47 -17.16
C LEU A 8 2.14 23.46 -18.31
N ILE A 9 2.47 22.95 -19.50
CA ILE A 9 2.66 23.76 -20.71
C ILE A 9 1.37 24.45 -21.13
N GLY A 10 0.24 23.75 -21.07
CA GLY A 10 -1.09 24.32 -21.34
C GLY A 10 -1.47 25.44 -20.35
N PHE A 11 -1.18 25.24 -19.07
CA PHE A 11 -1.47 26.25 -18.05
C PHE A 11 -0.64 27.52 -18.27
N VAL A 12 0.68 27.38 -18.48
CA VAL A 12 1.58 28.51 -18.75
C VAL A 12 1.19 29.28 -20.01
N THR A 13 0.82 28.58 -21.09
CA THR A 13 0.40 29.23 -22.34
C THR A 13 -0.90 30.02 -22.15
N ILE A 14 -1.89 29.49 -21.43
CA ILE A 14 -3.14 30.20 -21.15
C ILE A 14 -2.88 31.46 -20.30
N THR A 15 -2.01 31.38 -19.29
CA THR A 15 -1.67 32.53 -18.44
C THR A 15 -0.98 33.65 -19.23
N VAL A 16 -0.08 33.29 -20.16
CA VAL A 16 0.61 34.26 -21.04
C VAL A 16 -0.38 34.92 -22.00
N VAL A 17 -1.28 34.14 -22.61
CA VAL A 17 -2.30 34.69 -23.52
C VAL A 17 -3.28 35.61 -22.79
N LEU A 18 -3.76 35.23 -21.59
CA LEU A 18 -4.63 36.11 -20.79
C LEU A 18 -3.95 37.43 -20.41
N SER A 19 -2.64 37.38 -20.11
CA SER A 19 -1.86 38.57 -19.74
C SER A 19 -1.69 39.55 -20.90
N LEU A 20 -1.68 39.07 -22.15
CA LEU A 20 -1.59 39.91 -23.34
C LEU A 20 -2.91 40.63 -23.67
N PHE A 21 -4.05 40.08 -23.26
CA PHE A 21 -5.37 40.61 -23.62
C PHE A 21 -5.97 41.58 -22.59
N THR A 22 -5.37 41.76 -21.41
CA THR A 22 -5.98 42.52 -20.31
C THR A 22 -5.17 43.77 -19.95
N ALA A 23 -5.59 44.92 -20.47
CA ALA A 23 -4.92 46.22 -20.36
C ALA A 23 -5.09 46.95 -18.99
N GLY A 24 -5.18 46.21 -17.88
CA GLY A 24 -5.45 46.75 -16.53
C GLY A 24 -4.40 46.31 -15.49
N GLY A 25 -3.21 46.91 -15.54
CA GLY A 25 -1.95 46.34 -15.04
C GLY A 25 -1.79 46.04 -13.53
N ALA A 26 -2.62 46.59 -12.63
CA ALA A 26 -2.37 46.41 -11.18
C ALA A 26 -2.91 45.08 -10.61
N LEU A 27 -4.15 44.71 -10.94
CA LEU A 27 -4.80 43.50 -10.44
C LEU A 27 -4.18 42.22 -11.03
N ILE A 28 -3.70 42.31 -12.26
CA ILE A 28 -3.07 41.19 -12.98
C ILE A 28 -1.70 40.87 -12.40
N LEU A 29 -0.91 41.86 -11.99
CA LEU A 29 0.39 41.60 -11.37
C LEU A 29 0.24 40.87 -10.03
N ILE A 30 -0.81 41.21 -9.26
CA ILE A 30 -1.10 40.54 -7.99
C ILE A 30 -1.56 39.09 -8.25
N LEU A 31 -2.50 38.88 -9.17
CA LEU A 31 -2.98 37.54 -9.53
C LEU A 31 -1.87 36.68 -10.15
N ALA A 32 -1.05 37.25 -11.04
CA ALA A 32 0.09 36.58 -11.65
C ALA A 32 1.14 36.19 -10.60
N SER A 33 1.42 37.07 -9.63
CA SER A 33 2.34 36.77 -8.52
C SER A 33 1.81 35.60 -7.67
N ILE A 34 0.52 35.62 -7.31
CA ILE A 34 -0.09 34.53 -6.53
C ILE A 34 -0.06 33.22 -7.30
N VAL A 35 -0.42 33.23 -8.59
CA VAL A 35 -0.42 32.04 -9.45
C VAL A 35 1.00 31.50 -9.65
N CYS A 36 2.00 32.37 -9.84
CA CYS A 36 3.40 31.95 -9.95
C CYS A 36 3.92 31.38 -8.61
N THR A 37 3.59 32.01 -7.48
CA THR A 37 4.05 31.54 -6.17
C THR A 37 3.38 30.21 -5.78
N ALA A 38 2.07 30.09 -6.00
CA ALA A 38 1.32 28.86 -5.76
C ALA A 38 1.70 27.76 -6.75
N GLY A 39 1.87 28.11 -8.03
CA GLY A 39 2.25 27.18 -9.09
C GLY A 39 3.64 26.59 -8.86
N VAL A 40 4.64 27.44 -8.59
CA VAL A 40 6.01 26.98 -8.30
C VAL A 40 6.05 26.16 -7.02
N SER A 41 5.33 26.60 -5.98
CA SER A 41 5.21 25.84 -4.73
C SER A 41 4.62 24.43 -4.99
N LEU A 42 3.56 24.33 -5.79
CA LEU A 42 2.94 23.05 -6.13
C LEU A 42 3.89 22.12 -6.91
N VAL A 43 4.64 22.67 -7.86
CA VAL A 43 5.61 21.91 -8.67
C VAL A 43 6.74 21.34 -7.82
N ILE A 44 7.17 22.05 -6.77
CA ILE A 44 8.19 21.55 -5.82
C ILE A 44 7.56 20.59 -4.80
N TRP A 45 6.33 20.85 -4.37
CA TRP A 45 5.64 20.06 -3.35
C TRP A 45 5.29 18.65 -3.81
N ILE A 46 4.89 18.48 -5.07
CA ILE A 46 4.54 17.17 -5.65
C ILE A 46 5.72 16.16 -5.57
N PRO A 47 6.92 16.45 -6.11
CA PRO A 47 8.05 15.53 -6.00
C PRO A 47 8.53 15.36 -4.56
N LEU A 48 8.44 16.40 -3.73
CA LEU A 48 8.80 16.31 -2.31
C LEU A 48 7.88 15.33 -1.57
N SER A 49 6.56 15.45 -1.73
CA SER A 49 5.58 14.54 -1.11
C SER A 49 5.71 13.11 -1.62
N TYR A 50 6.01 12.92 -2.92
CA TYR A 50 6.29 11.61 -3.49
C TYR A 50 7.58 11.00 -2.92
N GLY A 51 8.65 11.81 -2.80
CA GLY A 51 9.91 11.38 -2.20
C GLY A 51 9.75 10.97 -0.74
N VAL A 52 9.05 11.77 0.07
CA VAL A 52 8.76 11.45 1.47
C VAL A 52 7.89 10.20 1.58
N GLY A 53 6.85 10.06 0.76
CA GLY A 53 6.01 8.87 0.72
C GLY A 53 6.82 7.61 0.36
N SER A 54 7.69 7.69 -0.65
CA SER A 54 8.58 6.59 -1.04
C SER A 54 9.60 6.25 0.05
N LEU A 55 10.11 7.25 0.77
CA LEU A 55 11.05 7.05 1.88
C LEU A 55 10.37 6.31 3.03
N ILE A 56 9.14 6.70 3.39
CA ILE A 56 8.35 6.05 4.44
C ILE A 56 8.03 4.60 4.05
N VAL A 57 7.57 4.36 2.82
CA VAL A 57 7.30 3.00 2.33
C VAL A 57 8.59 2.16 2.31
N GLY A 58 9.72 2.75 1.90
CA GLY A 58 11.02 2.10 1.92
C GLY A 58 11.49 1.72 3.33
N LEU A 59 11.27 2.60 4.32
CA LEU A 59 11.56 2.31 5.73
C LEU A 59 10.66 1.20 6.29
N LEU A 60 9.36 1.24 5.97
CA LEU A 60 8.41 0.20 6.40
C LEU A 60 8.69 -1.16 5.75
N GLN A 61 9.09 -1.18 4.48
CA GLN A 61 9.51 -2.41 3.80
C GLN A 61 10.87 -2.89 4.28
N GLY A 62 11.83 -1.99 4.52
CA GLY A 62 13.12 -2.32 5.11
C GLY A 62 13.00 -2.97 6.49
N GLN A 63 12.08 -2.50 7.33
CA GLN A 63 11.75 -3.17 8.60
C GLN A 63 11.15 -4.57 8.40
N ARG A 64 10.32 -4.77 7.37
CA ARG A 64 9.79 -6.11 7.05
C ARG A 64 10.84 -7.04 6.46
N ILE A 65 11.82 -6.53 5.73
CA ILE A 65 12.94 -7.32 5.19
C ILE A 65 13.86 -7.79 6.32
N ILE A 66 14.19 -6.95 7.31
CA ILE A 66 15.02 -7.38 8.45
C ILE A 66 14.32 -8.47 9.28
N VAL A 67 12.99 -8.43 9.41
CA VAL A 67 12.21 -9.47 10.10
C VAL A 67 12.04 -10.74 9.25
N GLN A 68 12.08 -10.65 7.92
CA GLN A 68 12.04 -11.83 7.04
C GLN A 68 13.41 -12.47 6.83
N GLU A 69 14.50 -11.71 6.77
CA GLU A 69 15.83 -12.31 6.62
C GLU A 69 16.24 -13.12 7.86
N ALA A 70 15.77 -12.75 9.05
CA ALA A 70 15.92 -13.60 10.24
C ALA A 70 15.14 -14.93 10.18
N LYS A 71 14.24 -15.13 9.21
CA LYS A 71 13.43 -16.36 9.05
C LYS A 71 13.62 -17.07 7.70
N VAL A 72 14.44 -16.54 6.80
CA VAL A 72 14.59 -17.03 5.41
C VAL A 72 15.99 -17.60 5.11
N GLU A 73 16.82 -17.86 6.13
CA GLU A 73 18.08 -18.63 5.96
C GLU A 73 17.97 -20.14 6.27
N THR A 74 16.76 -20.70 6.38
CA THR A 74 16.56 -22.17 6.44
C THR A 74 15.44 -22.63 5.50
N ALA A 75 15.62 -22.44 4.19
CA ALA A 75 14.91 -23.25 3.20
C ALA A 75 15.71 -23.31 1.89
N GLY A 76 16.54 -24.34 1.77
CA GLY A 76 17.26 -24.66 0.53
C GLY A 76 16.31 -25.00 -0.63
N PRO A 77 16.83 -25.02 -1.87
CA PRO A 77 16.04 -25.31 -3.06
C PRO A 77 15.79 -26.82 -3.16
N GLY A 78 14.70 -27.28 -2.55
CA GLY A 78 14.30 -28.69 -2.51
C GLY A 78 12.89 -28.91 -3.06
N THR A 79 12.84 -29.33 -4.33
CA THR A 79 11.84 -30.21 -4.96
C THR A 79 10.61 -30.64 -4.14
N GLY A 80 9.43 -30.22 -4.59
CA GLY A 80 8.14 -30.86 -4.31
C GLY A 80 6.99 -30.12 -5.02
N PRO A 81 6.00 -30.81 -5.60
CA PRO A 81 4.85 -30.15 -6.20
C PRO A 81 4.03 -29.51 -5.08
N LYS A 82 4.21 -28.20 -4.87
CA LYS A 82 3.29 -27.41 -4.06
C LYS A 82 1.95 -27.41 -4.78
N MET A 83 1.03 -28.25 -4.31
CA MET A 83 -0.39 -28.08 -4.62
C MET A 83 -0.75 -26.61 -4.40
N PRO A 84 -1.56 -25.99 -5.28
CA PRO A 84 -1.96 -24.61 -5.11
C PRO A 84 -2.74 -24.50 -3.80
N ILE A 85 -2.06 -24.01 -2.76
CA ILE A 85 -2.70 -23.65 -1.49
C ILE A 85 -3.77 -22.62 -1.86
N THR A 86 -5.03 -22.96 -1.62
CA THR A 86 -6.12 -22.07 -1.98
C THR A 86 -6.05 -20.84 -1.08
N ASN A 87 -6.43 -19.66 -1.58
CA ASN A 87 -6.39 -18.43 -0.78
C ASN A 87 -7.18 -18.55 0.54
N GLU A 88 -8.18 -19.43 0.56
CA GLU A 88 -9.00 -19.78 1.72
C GLU A 88 -8.18 -20.50 2.81
N GLU A 89 -7.31 -21.44 2.44
CA GLU A 89 -6.42 -22.14 3.39
C GLU A 89 -5.42 -21.17 4.05
N VAL A 90 -4.87 -20.22 3.27
CA VAL A 90 -3.96 -19.19 3.78
C VAL A 90 -4.69 -18.26 4.75
N ALA A 91 -5.89 -17.81 4.39
CA ALA A 91 -6.71 -16.94 5.24
C ALA A 91 -7.07 -17.65 6.57
N LEU A 92 -7.45 -18.92 6.50
CA LEU A 92 -7.79 -19.72 7.67
C LEU A 92 -6.59 -19.94 8.59
N THR A 93 -5.44 -20.27 8.03
CA THR A 93 -4.19 -20.47 8.78
C THR A 93 -3.75 -19.18 9.49
N ASN A 94 -3.85 -18.02 8.82
CA ASN A 94 -3.53 -16.73 9.42
C ASN A 94 -4.51 -16.38 10.55
N TYR A 95 -5.80 -16.66 10.37
CA TYR A 95 -6.81 -16.45 11.41
C TYR A 95 -6.51 -17.29 12.67
N VAL A 96 -6.24 -18.58 12.52
CA VAL A 96 -5.92 -19.47 13.65
C VAL A 96 -4.66 -19.01 14.38
N LYS A 97 -3.61 -18.62 13.65
CA LYS A 97 -2.37 -18.08 14.24
C LYS A 97 -2.62 -16.81 15.04
N GLN A 98 -3.40 -15.88 14.49
CA GLN A 98 -3.73 -14.63 15.16
C GLN A 98 -4.61 -14.87 16.40
N ALA A 99 -5.61 -15.75 16.31
CA ALA A 99 -6.49 -16.07 17.43
C ALA A 99 -5.70 -16.71 18.59
N ARG A 100 -4.74 -17.60 18.31
CA ARG A 100 -3.84 -18.15 19.33
C ARG A 100 -2.91 -17.09 19.93
N ALA A 101 -2.38 -16.17 19.12
CA ALA A 101 -1.57 -15.07 19.64
C ALA A 101 -2.35 -14.16 20.61
N CYS A 102 -3.68 -14.09 20.45
CA CYS A 102 -4.59 -13.42 21.38
C CYS A 102 -5.01 -14.29 22.58
N GLY A 103 -4.48 -15.52 22.72
CA GLY A 103 -4.80 -16.42 23.83
C GLY A 103 -6.13 -17.17 23.72
N MET A 104 -6.76 -17.18 22.54
CA MET A 104 -8.04 -17.88 22.36
C MET A 104 -7.85 -19.40 22.40
N PRO A 105 -8.65 -20.14 23.20
CA PRO A 105 -8.56 -21.60 23.27
C PRO A 105 -9.04 -22.25 21.96
N ALA A 106 -8.46 -23.40 21.65
CA ALA A 106 -8.74 -24.20 20.46
C ALA A 106 -10.24 -24.45 20.21
N SER A 107 -11.00 -24.72 21.26
CA SER A 107 -12.44 -24.98 21.23
C SER A 107 -13.24 -23.76 20.78
N GLU A 108 -12.83 -22.56 21.22
CA GLU A 108 -13.48 -21.30 20.87
C GLU A 108 -13.15 -20.88 19.43
N ILE A 109 -11.92 -21.12 18.97
CA ILE A 109 -11.54 -20.93 17.57
C ILE A 109 -12.39 -21.83 16.65
N ALA A 110 -12.55 -23.10 17.02
CA ALA A 110 -13.35 -24.04 16.24
C ALA A 110 -14.85 -23.65 16.21
N ALA A 111 -15.38 -23.13 17.32
CA ALA A 111 -16.75 -22.63 17.41
C ALA A 111 -16.95 -21.38 16.53
N ASN A 112 -16.05 -20.41 16.60
CA ASN A 112 -16.09 -19.19 15.77
C ASN A 112 -15.98 -19.50 14.28
N LEU A 113 -15.15 -20.47 13.89
CA LEU A 113 -15.04 -20.93 12.51
C LEU A 113 -16.34 -21.59 12.03
N LYS A 114 -17.01 -22.34 12.90
CA LYS A 114 -18.31 -22.95 12.59
C LYS A 114 -19.40 -21.89 12.40
N GLU A 115 -19.44 -20.89 13.28
CA GLU A 115 -20.41 -19.80 13.21
C GLU A 115 -20.26 -18.98 11.92
N LYS A 116 -19.01 -18.77 11.48
CA LYS A 116 -18.71 -18.06 10.24
C LYS A 116 -18.92 -18.88 8.96
N GLY A 117 -19.41 -20.11 9.06
CA GLY A 117 -19.77 -20.94 7.91
C GLY A 117 -18.57 -21.48 7.12
N TRP A 118 -17.40 -21.60 7.73
CA TRP A 118 -16.24 -22.24 7.08
C TRP A 118 -16.51 -23.74 6.86
N SER A 119 -16.04 -24.26 5.73
CA SER A 119 -16.24 -25.67 5.39
C SER A 119 -15.55 -26.58 6.41
N GLU A 120 -16.26 -27.63 6.82
CA GLU A 120 -15.81 -28.58 7.83
C GLU A 120 -14.50 -29.28 7.45
N GLU A 121 -14.31 -29.57 6.16
CA GLU A 121 -13.12 -30.21 5.62
C GLU A 121 -11.86 -29.35 5.75
N LEU A 122 -11.94 -28.06 5.36
CA LEU A 122 -10.81 -27.13 5.49
C LEU A 122 -10.49 -26.84 6.95
N ARG A 123 -11.53 -26.75 7.81
CA ARG A 123 -11.37 -26.56 9.25
C ARG A 123 -10.61 -27.72 9.88
N MET A 124 -10.99 -28.97 9.61
CA MET A 124 -10.30 -30.12 10.20
C MET A 124 -8.85 -30.22 9.72
N LYS A 125 -8.60 -29.98 8.43
CA LYS A 125 -7.26 -30.00 7.84
C LYS A 125 -6.31 -28.97 8.48
N VAL A 126 -6.76 -27.71 8.62
CA VAL A 126 -5.93 -26.65 9.21
C VAL A 126 -5.78 -26.82 10.72
N LEU A 127 -6.81 -27.31 11.41
CA LEU A 127 -6.68 -27.61 12.84
C LEU A 127 -5.67 -28.74 13.06
N SER A 128 -5.73 -29.86 12.34
CA SER A 128 -4.75 -30.95 12.51
C SER A 128 -3.32 -30.47 12.28
N GLU A 129 -3.08 -29.73 11.19
CA GLU A 129 -1.73 -29.22 10.86
C GLU A 129 -1.22 -28.18 11.87
N SER A 130 -2.12 -27.44 12.52
CA SER A 130 -1.75 -26.43 13.54
C SER A 130 -1.61 -26.98 14.95
N PHE A 131 -2.02 -28.22 15.24
CA PHE A 131 -1.87 -28.88 16.55
C PHE A 131 -0.67 -29.83 16.64
N GLU A 132 0.01 -30.11 15.53
CA GLU A 132 1.23 -30.95 15.50
C GLU A 132 2.52 -30.21 15.89
N TYR A 133 2.44 -28.92 16.24
CA TYR A 133 3.54 -28.08 16.76
C TYR A 133 3.20 -27.52 18.13
#